data_AF-A0A930FZS4-F1
#
_entry.id   AF-A0A930FZS4-F1
#
_cell.length_a   1.000
_cell.length_b   1.000
_cell.length_c   1.000
_cell.angle_alpha   90.00
_cell.angle_beta   90.00
_cell.angle_gamma   90.00
#
_symmetry.space_group_name_H-M   'P 1'
#
loop_
_entity.id
_entity.type
_entity.pdbx_description
1 polymer ?
#
loop_
_entity_poly.entity_id
_entity_poly.type
_entity_poly.pdbx_seq_one_letter_code
_entity_poly.pdbx_strand_id
1 'polypeptide(L)' 'MSLKHTYTLIAPFYDAMLARATRAARQRSLTALPTEPGRVLLAGVGTGLDLPHLPAQHHYIGLDLTHAM' A
#
# COMPACT_ATOMS: atom_id res chain seq x y z
N MET A 1 25.58 19.58 3.93
CA MET A 1 24.56 18.70 3.31
C MET A 1 23.50 18.39 4.35
N SER A 2 22.26 18.85 4.14
CA SER A 2 21.18 18.77 5.13
C SER A 2 20.57 17.37 5.20
N LEU A 3 20.25 16.89 6.40
CA LEU A 3 19.57 15.61 6.69
C LEU A 3 18.35 15.34 5.78
N LYS A 4 17.66 16.39 5.34
CA LYS A 4 16.53 16.30 4.41
C LYS A 4 16.90 15.66 3.07
N HIS A 5 18.05 15.99 2.50
CA HIS A 5 18.48 15.44 1.21
C HIS A 5 18.85 13.95 1.31
N THR A 6 19.49 13.56 2.41
CA THR A 6 19.80 12.15 2.70
C THR A 6 18.52 11.33 2.91
N TYR A 7 17.52 11.91 3.60
CA TYR A 7 16.23 11.26 3.78
C TYR A 7 15.46 11.11 2.46
N THR A 8 15.44 12.10 1.58
CA THR A 8 14.73 11.99 0.27
C THR A 8 15.33 10.89 -0.62
N LEU A 9 16.65 10.70 -0.59
CA LEU A 9 17.31 9.67 -1.39
C LEU A 9 17.09 8.25 -0.86
N ILE A 10 16.96 8.10 0.47
CA ILE A 10 16.80 6.78 1.12
C ILE A 10 15.32 6.46 1.38
N ALA A 11 14.43 7.46 1.34
CA ALA A 11 12.99 7.35 1.56
C ALA A 11 12.33 6.16 0.84
N PRO A 12 12.51 5.94 -0.48
CA PRO A 12 11.86 4.81 -1.14
C PRO A 12 12.33 3.44 -0.60
N PHE A 13 13.59 3.32 -0.14
CA PHE A 13 14.09 2.12 0.51
C PHE A 13 13.59 1.98 1.95
N TYR A 14 13.48 3.10 2.67
CA TYR A 14 12.95 3.14 4.03
C TYR A 14 11.45 2.78 4.04
N ASP A 15 10.68 3.33 3.11
CA ASP A 15 9.27 3.00 2.89
C ASP A 15 9.11 1.55 2.45
N ALA A 16 9.99 1.01 1.61
CA ALA A 16 9.98 -0.41 1.25
C ALA A 16 10.30 -1.34 2.45
N MET A 17 11.20 -0.92 3.35
CA MET A 17 11.49 -1.66 4.59
C MET A 17 10.32 -1.61 5.57
N LEU A 18 9.75 -0.42 5.81
CA LEU A 18 8.53 -0.27 6.61
C LEU A 18 7.37 -1.05 5.99
N ALA A 19 7.34 -1.09 4.67
CA ALA A 19 6.34 -1.84 3.95
C ALA A 19 6.46 -3.34 4.18
N ARG A 20 7.69 -3.86 4.13
CA ARG A 20 7.97 -5.26 4.45
C ARG A 20 7.63 -5.60 5.90
N ALA A 21 7.94 -4.70 6.83
CA ALA A 21 7.65 -4.88 8.26
C ALA A 21 6.14 -4.90 8.55
N THR A 22 5.33 -4.12 7.81
CA THR A 22 3.87 -4.04 7.98
C THR A 22 3.09 -5.06 7.13
N ARG A 23 3.76 -5.84 6.29
CA ARG A 23 3.13 -6.78 5.34
C ARG A 23 2.16 -7.76 5.99
N ALA A 24 2.51 -8.30 7.16
CA ALA A 24 1.67 -9.25 7.89
C ALA A 24 0.41 -8.60 8.51
N ALA A 25 0.47 -7.31 8.87
CA ALA A 25 -0.72 -6.58 9.32
C ALA A 25 -1.67 -6.30 8.15
N ARG A 26 -1.12 -5.95 6.99
CA ARG A 26 -1.91 -5.71 5.77
C ARG A 26 -2.58 -6.95 5.23
N GLN A 27 -1.86 -8.07 5.15
CA GLN A 27 -2.47 -9.35 4.74
C GLN A 27 -3.64 -9.73 5.64
N ARG A 28 -3.52 -9.56 6.96
CA ARG A 28 -4.63 -9.78 7.89
C ARG A 28 -5.79 -8.83 7.63
N SER A 29 -5.53 -7.56 7.34
CA SER A 29 -6.59 -6.61 6.95
C SER A 29 -7.32 -7.06 5.68
N LEU A 30 -6.59 -7.60 4.70
CA LEU A 30 -7.18 -8.08 3.44
C LEU A 30 -8.00 -9.37 3.61
N THR A 31 -7.76 -10.18 4.65
CA THR A 31 -8.61 -11.36 4.92
C THR A 31 -10.04 -11.00 5.35
N ALA A 32 -10.30 -9.74 5.73
CA ALA A 32 -11.64 -9.27 6.01
C ALA A 32 -12.44 -8.92 4.74
N LEU A 33 -11.84 -9.02 3.55
CA LEU A 33 -12.55 -8.79 2.30
C LEU A 33 -13.62 -9.86 2.09
N PRO A 34 -14.80 -9.48 1.54
CA PRO A 34 -15.85 -10.43 1.23
C PRO A 34 -15.37 -11.46 0.22
N THR A 35 -15.91 -12.68 0.26
CA THR A 35 -15.61 -13.72 -0.74
C THR A 35 -16.30 -13.46 -2.07
N GLU A 36 -17.47 -12.83 -2.03
CA GLU A 36 -18.25 -12.49 -3.22
C GLU A 36 -17.66 -11.31 -4.00
N PRO A 37 -17.72 -11.32 -5.34
CA PRO A 37 -17.32 -10.19 -6.18
C PRO A 37 -18.00 -8.90 -5.75
N GLY A 38 -17.23 -7.81 -5.69
CA GLY A 38 -17.74 -6.54 -5.19
C GLY A 38 -16.83 -5.37 -5.55
N ARG A 39 -17.27 -4.17 -5.17
CA ARG A 39 -16.46 -2.95 -5.32
C ARG A 39 -15.80 -2.61 -4.00
N VAL A 40 -14.48 -2.41 -4.01
CA VAL A 40 -13.68 -2.17 -2.80
C VAL A 40 -12.91 -0.87 -2.97
N LEU A 41 -13.05 0.03 -1.99
CA LEU A 41 -12.27 1.26 -1.92
C LEU A 41 -11.01 1.02 -1.07
N LEU A 42 -9.84 1.23 -1.67
CA LEU A 42 -8.55 1.22 -0.99
C LEU A 42 -8.16 2.67 -0.68
N ALA A 43 -8.46 3.12 0.53
CA ALA A 43 -8.09 4.45 1.01
C ALA A 43 -6.62 4.46 1.48
N GLY A 44 -5.78 5.25 0.84
CA GLY A 44 -4.32 5.23 1.02
C GLY A 44 -3.68 4.05 0.30
N VAL A 45 -3.89 3.94 -1.02
CA VAL A 45 -3.31 2.84 -1.82
C VAL A 45 -1.78 2.86 -1.82
N GLY A 46 -1.16 4.01 -1.50
CA GLY A 46 0.27 4.19 -1.51
C GLY A 46 0.84 3.87 -2.90
N THR A 47 2.10 3.42 -2.92
CA THR A 47 2.76 2.88 -4.13
C THR A 47 2.19 1.53 -4.61
N GLY A 48 1.02 1.12 -4.13
CA GLY A 48 0.33 -0.09 -4.58
C GLY A 48 0.89 -1.39 -4.01
N LEU A 49 1.56 -1.36 -2.86
CA LEU A 49 2.18 -2.53 -2.23
C LEU A 49 1.18 -3.64 -1.84
N ASP A 50 -0.11 -3.31 -1.76
CA ASP A 50 -1.18 -4.22 -1.39
C ASP A 50 -1.76 -4.94 -2.60
N LEU A 51 -1.65 -4.35 -3.80
CA LEU A 51 -2.22 -4.85 -5.05
C LEU A 51 -1.84 -6.30 -5.36
N PRO A 52 -0.59 -6.75 -5.17
CA PRO A 52 -0.22 -8.15 -5.44
C PRO A 52 -0.89 -9.17 -4.52
N HIS A 53 -1.52 -8.73 -3.43
CA HIS A 53 -2.18 -9.58 -2.44
C HIS A 53 -3.71 -9.49 -2.53
N LEU A 54 -4.24 -8.69 -3.45
CA LEU A 54 -5.67 -8.49 -3.60
C LEU A 54 -6.30 -9.66 -4.36
N PRO A 55 -7.42 -10.22 -3.85
CA PRO A 55 -8.19 -11.20 -4.60
C PRO A 55 -8.71 -10.63 -5.94
N ALA A 56 -8.48 -11.34 -7.05
CA ALA A 56 -8.77 -10.84 -8.39
C ALA A 56 -10.27 -10.67 -8.70
N GLN A 57 -11.16 -11.21 -7.87
CA GLN A 57 -12.60 -11.18 -8.11
C GLN A 57 -13.28 -9.82 -7.81
N HIS A 58 -12.58 -8.87 -7.20
CA HIS A 58 -13.15 -7.57 -6.87
C HIS A 58 -12.73 -6.48 -7.85
N HIS A 59 -13.58 -5.45 -7.95
CA HIS A 59 -13.25 -4.21 -8.62
C HIS A 59 -12.74 -3.21 -7.59
N TYR A 60 -11.48 -2.79 -7.73
CA TYR A 60 -10.82 -1.92 -6.77
C TYR A 60 -10.77 -0.47 -7.24
N ILE A 61 -11.05 0.44 -6.31
CA ILE A 61 -10.84 1.88 -6.48
C ILE A 61 -9.75 2.28 -5.50
N GLY A 62 -8.59 2.70 -6.00
CA GLY A 62 -7.49 3.21 -5.19
C GLY A 62 -7.57 4.72 -5.03
N LEU A 63 -7.40 5.21 -3.81
CA LEU A 63 -7.29 6.64 -3.51
C LEU A 63 -6.00 6.87 -2.73
N ASP A 64 -5.23 7.89 -3.10
CA ASP A 64 -4.12 8.39 -2.30
C ASP A 64 -4.17 9.92 -2.24
N LEU A 65 -3.55 10.48 -1.19
CA LEU A 65 -3.46 11.92 -0.98
C LEU A 65 -2.33 12.53 -1.83
N THR A 66 -1.29 11.76 -2.14
CA THR A 66 -0.09 12.26 -2.82
C THR A 66 0.05 11.65 -4.21
N HIS A 67 0.37 12.47 -5.21
CA HIS A 67 0.58 11.98 -6.59
C HIS A 67 1.86 11.13 -6.74
N ALA A 68 2.79 11.22 -5.79
CA ALA A 68 4.02 10.41 -5.82
C ALA A 68 3.81 8.96 -5.38
N MET A 69 2.61 8.65 -4.88
CA MET A 69 2.17 7.34 -4.43
C MET A 69 1.19 6.77 -5.47
#